data_AF-H0HM90-F1
#
_entry.id   AF-H0HM90-F1
#
_cell.length_a   1.000
_cell.length_b   1.000
_cell.length_c   1.000
_cell.angle_alpha   90.00
_cell.angle_beta   90.00
_cell.angle_gamma   90.00
#
_symmetry.space_group_name_H-M   'P 1'
#
loop_
_entity.id
_entity.type
_entity.pdbx_description
1 polymer ?
#
loop_
_entity_poly.entity_id
_entity_poly.type
_entity_poly.pdbx_seq_one_letter_code
_entity_poly.pdbx_strand_id
1 'polypeptide(L)'
;MRKPEVTITGSFQRGVRFVLEHALGTVIGAATLLLLGWFVAYSWSLPKPITFDFQAEQRCPNGKLTTIQKRFADQNIRLTNGADRLTICDTEALKTVRSEAPRDLAAKYKGCLRWDGRELIMLRGSESVCELPGEAGYICDGAKARNYPGPSALGIGQKVPRCSTNLLRQLGFAQ
;
A
#
# COMPACT_ATOMS: atom_id res chain seq x y z
N MET A 1 25.13 -81.80 60.72
CA MET A 1 24.33 -81.87 59.47
C MET A 1 24.33 -80.47 58.86
N ARG A 2 25.23 -80.22 57.90
CA ARG A 2 25.02 -80.13 56.44
C ARG A 2 24.42 -78.80 55.94
N LYS A 3 25.33 -78.04 55.32
CA LYS A 3 25.21 -77.04 54.22
C LYS A 3 24.03 -77.27 53.27
N PRO A 4 23.51 -76.22 52.62
CA PRO A 4 24.19 -75.56 51.46
C PRO A 4 24.25 -74.03 51.63
N GLU A 5 25.22 -73.23 51.20
CA GLU A 5 26.03 -73.13 49.96
C GLU A 5 25.21 -72.89 48.69
N VAL A 6 24.94 -71.60 48.41
CA VAL A 6 24.73 -71.12 47.05
C VAL A 6 25.67 -69.96 46.80
N THR A 7 26.67 -70.24 45.98
CA THR A 7 27.61 -69.34 45.35
C THR A 7 26.91 -68.66 44.18
N ILE A 8 26.93 -67.32 44.11
CA ILE A 8 26.68 -66.58 42.86
C ILE A 8 27.97 -65.88 42.43
N THR A 9 28.45 -66.34 41.29
CA THR A 9 29.62 -65.92 40.52
C THR A 9 29.34 -64.65 39.71
N GLY A 10 30.38 -63.83 39.51
CA GLY A 10 30.47 -62.85 38.41
C GLY A 10 30.64 -61.40 38.87
N SER A 11 31.85 -60.94 39.16
CA SER A 11 32.75 -60.25 38.21
C SER A 11 32.23 -58.87 37.78
N PHE A 12 32.65 -57.79 38.44
CA PHE A 12 33.84 -57.00 38.07
C PHE A 12 33.70 -56.32 36.69
N GLN A 13 33.23 -55.08 36.65
CA GLN A 13 34.04 -53.92 36.25
C GLN A 13 33.20 -52.66 36.03
N ARG A 14 33.78 -51.54 36.48
CA ARG A 14 33.62 -50.18 35.96
C ARG A 14 32.30 -49.48 36.30
N GLY A 15 32.36 -48.82 37.46
CA GLY A 15 31.83 -47.46 37.52
C GLY A 15 32.48 -46.62 36.42
N VAL A 16 31.65 -46.03 35.56
CA VAL A 16 31.97 -44.85 34.77
C VAL A 16 30.68 -44.03 34.64
N ARG A 17 30.65 -42.91 35.38
CA ARG A 17 29.96 -41.65 35.05
C ARG A 17 28.47 -41.71 34.76
N PHE A 18 27.68 -41.69 35.83
CA PHE A 18 26.35 -41.07 35.83
C PHE A 18 26.42 -39.64 36.42
N VAL A 19 27.15 -38.73 35.78
CA VAL A 19 26.99 -37.26 35.94
C VAL A 19 27.64 -36.58 34.74
N LEU A 20 26.95 -36.42 33.61
CA LEU A 20 27.21 -35.32 32.67
C LEU A 20 26.13 -35.18 31.58
N GLU A 21 24.86 -35.13 31.96
CA GLU A 21 23.83 -34.55 31.11
C GLU A 21 23.14 -33.47 31.94
N HIS A 22 22.63 -32.40 31.32
CA HIS A 22 22.04 -31.18 31.93
C HIS A 22 22.95 -29.95 32.04
N ALA A 23 23.77 -29.63 31.02
CA ALA A 23 24.36 -28.28 30.93
C ALA A 23 24.57 -27.72 29.50
N LEU A 24 23.87 -28.21 28.48
CA LEU A 24 23.97 -27.67 27.10
C LEU A 24 22.61 -27.39 26.43
N GLY A 25 21.50 -27.47 27.15
CA GLY A 25 20.15 -27.29 26.58
C GLY A 25 19.59 -25.86 26.65
N THR A 26 20.19 -24.95 27.42
CA THR A 26 19.55 -23.66 27.76
C THR A 26 19.99 -22.47 26.91
N VAL A 27 21.16 -22.51 26.26
CA VAL A 27 21.64 -21.35 25.50
C VAL A 27 21.02 -21.29 24.09
N ILE A 28 20.74 -22.45 23.48
CA ILE A 28 20.19 -22.53 22.12
C ILE A 28 18.68 -22.20 22.09
N GLY A 29 17.93 -22.60 23.12
CA GLY A 29 16.49 -22.32 23.22
C GLY A 29 16.16 -20.83 23.41
N ALA A 30 17.00 -20.10 24.14
CA ALA A 30 16.79 -18.66 24.36
C ALA A 30 17.14 -17.83 23.12
N ALA A 31 18.20 -18.18 22.40
CA ALA A 31 18.62 -17.47 21.18
C ALA A 31 17.60 -17.64 20.03
N THR A 32 17.02 -18.83 19.87
CA THR A 32 15.96 -19.07 18.88
C THR A 32 14.66 -18.32 19.20
N LEU A 33 14.28 -18.23 20.48
CA LEU A 33 13.11 -17.44 20.90
C LEU A 33 13.30 -15.92 20.69
N LEU A 34 14.49 -15.39 20.95
CA LEU A 34 14.80 -13.98 20.69
C LEU A 34 14.82 -13.64 19.19
N LEU A 35 15.41 -14.51 18.36
CA LEU A 35 15.43 -14.34 16.90
C LEU A 35 14.04 -14.49 16.27
N LEU A 36 13.23 -15.46 16.72
CA LEU A 36 11.84 -15.61 16.28
C LEU A 36 10.98 -14.43 16.73
N GLY A 37 11.15 -13.94 17.97
CA GLY A 37 10.47 -12.75 18.46
C GLY A 37 10.78 -11.51 17.64
N TRP A 38 12.05 -11.32 17.26
CA TRP A 38 12.48 -10.22 16.39
C TRP A 38 11.91 -10.35 14.97
N PHE A 39 11.86 -11.56 14.41
CA PHE A 39 11.31 -11.81 13.06
C PHE A 39 9.79 -11.66 13.00
N VAL A 40 9.07 -12.09 14.05
CA VAL A 40 7.62 -11.89 14.16
C VAL A 40 7.30 -10.41 14.39
N ALA A 41 8.05 -9.71 15.24
CA ALA A 41 7.87 -8.26 15.42
C ALA A 41 8.21 -7.46 14.15
N TYR A 42 9.23 -7.87 13.40
CA TYR A 42 9.65 -7.21 12.15
C TYR A 42 8.67 -7.47 10.99
N SER A 43 8.10 -8.67 10.88
CA SER A 43 7.11 -8.96 9.84
C SER A 43 5.76 -8.25 10.06
N TRP A 44 5.43 -7.92 11.31
CA TRP A 44 4.22 -7.17 11.66
C TRP A 44 4.35 -5.65 11.46
N SER A 45 5.57 -5.12 11.36
CA SER A 45 5.84 -3.69 11.20
C SER A 45 5.99 -3.23 9.74
N LEU A 46 5.94 -4.16 8.77
CA LEU A 46 5.99 -3.79 7.35
C LEU A 46 4.70 -3.08 6.92
N PRO A 47 4.80 -1.90 6.26
CA PRO A 47 3.64 -1.19 5.75
C PRO A 47 2.81 -2.07 4.82
N LYS A 48 1.52 -2.26 5.13
CA LYS A 48 0.64 -3.10 4.30
C LYS A 48 0.37 -2.39 2.97
N PRO A 49 0.61 -3.05 1.81
CA PRO A 49 0.28 -2.49 0.52
C PRO A 49 -1.23 -2.34 0.38
N ILE A 50 -1.64 -1.27 -0.28
CA ILE A 50 -3.01 -0.98 -0.67
C ILE A 50 -3.09 -0.85 -2.19
N THR A 51 -4.26 -1.16 -2.74
CA THR A 51 -4.53 -1.01 -4.17
C THR A 51 -5.68 -0.03 -4.37
N PHE A 52 -5.48 0.93 -5.27
CA PHE A 52 -6.51 1.81 -5.77
C PHE A 52 -6.89 1.38 -7.18
N ASP A 53 -8.10 0.83 -7.30
CA ASP A 53 -8.73 0.57 -8.59
C ASP A 53 -9.60 1.77 -8.96
N PHE A 54 -9.34 2.37 -10.11
CA PHE A 54 -10.01 3.59 -10.54
C PHE A 54 -11.28 3.29 -11.36
N GLN A 55 -11.33 2.10 -11.97
CA GLN A 55 -12.34 1.63 -12.91
C GLN A 55 -12.50 2.60 -14.09
N ALA A 56 -11.88 2.29 -15.23
CA ALA A 56 -11.95 3.14 -16.43
C ALA A 56 -13.35 3.21 -17.06
N GLU A 57 -14.26 2.32 -16.68
CA GLU A 57 -15.60 2.21 -17.24
C GLU A 57 -16.65 2.63 -16.20
N GLN A 58 -17.86 2.96 -16.67
CA GLN A 58 -19.02 3.24 -15.81
C GLN A 58 -18.80 4.35 -14.76
N ARG A 59 -18.41 5.54 -15.21
CA ARG A 59 -18.24 6.77 -14.40
C ARG A 59 -17.17 6.69 -13.31
N CYS A 60 -16.31 5.67 -13.33
CA CYS A 60 -15.12 5.58 -12.47
C CYS A 60 -15.41 5.79 -10.97
N PRO A 61 -16.36 5.04 -10.38
CA PRO A 61 -16.92 5.36 -9.06
C PRO A 61 -15.88 5.29 -7.94
N ASN A 62 -14.84 4.46 -8.10
CA ASN A 62 -13.75 4.31 -7.14
C ASN A 62 -12.61 5.31 -7.34
N GLY A 63 -12.62 6.05 -8.46
CA GLY A 63 -11.60 7.01 -8.83
C GLY A 63 -11.74 8.40 -8.22
N LYS A 64 -12.82 8.65 -7.48
CA LYS A 64 -13.07 9.95 -6.85
C LYS A 64 -12.01 10.25 -5.78
N LEU A 65 -11.29 11.37 -5.91
CA LEU A 65 -10.19 11.69 -5.00
C LEU A 65 -10.63 11.82 -3.55
N THR A 66 -11.81 12.38 -3.27
CA THR A 66 -12.35 12.45 -1.91
C THR A 66 -12.65 11.07 -1.31
N THR A 67 -12.94 10.07 -2.12
CA THR A 67 -13.06 8.67 -1.68
C THR A 67 -11.69 8.05 -1.43
N ILE A 68 -10.72 8.33 -2.31
CA ILE A 68 -9.34 7.85 -2.20
C ILE A 68 -8.63 8.43 -0.96
N GLN A 69 -8.83 9.72 -0.68
CA GLN A 69 -8.23 10.45 0.44
C GLN A 69 -8.52 9.80 1.80
N LYS A 70 -9.70 9.18 1.98
CA LYS A 70 -10.08 8.45 3.20
C LYS A 70 -9.15 7.27 3.51
N ARG A 71 -8.39 6.80 2.51
CA ARG A 71 -7.43 5.69 2.63
C ARG A 71 -5.99 6.16 2.83
N PHE A 72 -5.72 7.47 2.82
CA PHE A 72 -4.39 8.00 3.16
C PHE A 72 -4.07 7.79 4.63
N ALA A 73 -2.77 7.76 4.94
CA ALA A 73 -2.32 7.73 6.33
C ALA A 73 -2.63 9.06 7.04
N ASP A 74 -2.44 10.19 6.36
CA ASP A 74 -2.79 11.52 6.85
C ASP A 74 -4.09 12.02 6.18
N GLN A 75 -5.13 12.22 6.98
CA GLN A 75 -6.42 12.72 6.51
C GLN A 75 -6.47 14.25 6.40
N ASN A 76 -5.46 14.96 6.90
CA ASN A 76 -5.37 16.42 6.82
C ASN A 76 -4.82 16.92 5.48
N ILE A 77 -4.38 16.01 4.62
CA ILE A 77 -3.91 16.33 3.27
C ILE A 77 -5.02 17.05 2.52
N ARG A 78 -4.77 18.26 2.06
CA ARG A 78 -5.80 19.07 1.39
C ARG A 78 -5.93 18.68 -0.08
N LEU A 79 -7.15 18.77 -0.60
CA LEU A 79 -7.43 18.66 -2.02
C LEU A 79 -7.76 20.06 -2.52
N THR A 80 -6.94 20.61 -3.42
CA THR A 80 -7.06 22.00 -3.84
C THR A 80 -7.10 22.16 -5.36
N ASN A 81 -7.45 23.37 -5.79
CA ASN A 81 -7.63 23.73 -7.20
C ASN A 81 -8.71 22.89 -7.94
N GLY A 82 -9.67 22.30 -7.20
CA GLY A 82 -10.71 21.43 -7.74
C GLY A 82 -10.44 19.92 -7.59
N ALA A 83 -9.33 19.53 -6.97
CA ALA A 83 -9.01 18.13 -6.70
C ALA A 83 -10.05 17.42 -5.82
N ASP A 84 -10.83 18.15 -5.03
CA ASP A 84 -11.95 17.65 -4.23
C ASP A 84 -13.11 17.11 -5.07
N ARG A 85 -13.26 17.61 -6.30
CA ARG A 85 -14.25 17.19 -7.29
C ARG A 85 -13.63 16.38 -8.44
N LEU A 86 -12.36 16.00 -8.33
CA LEU A 86 -11.66 15.25 -9.36
C LEU A 86 -11.93 13.74 -9.22
N THR A 87 -12.20 13.11 -10.36
CA THR A 87 -12.33 11.65 -10.49
C THR A 87 -11.30 11.16 -11.49
N ILE A 88 -10.43 10.24 -11.06
CA ILE A 88 -9.43 9.58 -11.93
C ILE A 88 -10.09 8.40 -12.62
N CYS A 89 -10.00 8.34 -13.94
CA CYS A 89 -10.46 7.22 -14.74
C CYS A 89 -9.25 6.52 -15.36
N ASP A 90 -8.98 5.28 -14.94
CA ASP A 90 -7.83 4.51 -15.41
C ASP A 90 -8.12 3.01 -15.35
N THR A 91 -7.58 2.26 -16.31
CA THR A 91 -7.62 0.80 -16.33
C THR A 91 -6.56 0.20 -15.41
N GLU A 92 -5.47 0.93 -15.19
CA GLU A 92 -4.37 0.48 -14.36
C GLU A 92 -4.58 0.87 -12.90
N ALA A 93 -4.62 -0.14 -12.03
CA ALA A 93 -4.59 0.07 -10.59
C ALA A 93 -3.30 0.76 -10.13
N LEU A 94 -3.37 1.47 -8.99
CA LEU A 94 -2.19 1.96 -8.28
C LEU A 94 -1.96 1.09 -7.04
N LYS A 95 -0.83 0.40 -7.01
CA LYS A 95 -0.34 -0.31 -5.81
C LYS A 95 0.62 0.62 -5.08
N THR A 96 0.38 0.86 -3.80
CA THR A 96 1.14 1.79 -2.96
C THR A 96 0.96 1.43 -1.49
N VAL A 97 1.45 2.25 -0.56
CA VAL A 97 1.17 2.18 0.88
C VAL A 97 0.47 3.45 1.33
N ARG A 98 -0.30 3.40 2.42
CA ARG A 98 -1.15 4.54 2.87
C ARG A 98 -0.40 5.86 3.05
N SER A 99 0.87 5.80 3.50
CA SER A 99 1.72 6.98 3.72
C SER A 99 2.26 7.59 2.42
N GLU A 100 2.44 6.78 1.37
CA GLU A 100 3.01 7.22 0.09
C GLU A 100 1.92 7.50 -0.96
N ALA A 101 0.70 7.04 -0.72
CA ALA A 101 -0.44 7.19 -1.63
C ALA A 101 -0.60 8.59 -2.26
N PRO A 102 -0.49 9.72 -1.54
CA PRO A 102 -0.61 11.05 -2.15
C PRO A 102 0.52 11.31 -3.15
N ARG A 103 1.75 10.99 -2.77
CA ARG A 103 2.93 11.15 -3.61
C ARG A 103 2.85 10.25 -4.83
N ASP A 104 2.46 8.99 -4.65
CA ASP A 104 2.37 8.00 -5.71
C ASP A 104 1.23 8.30 -6.69
N LEU A 105 0.10 8.83 -6.20
CA LEU A 105 -0.96 9.35 -7.06
C LEU A 105 -0.45 10.48 -7.95
N ALA A 106 0.21 11.49 -7.38
CA ALA A 106 0.75 12.60 -8.15
C ALA A 106 1.88 12.14 -9.09
N ALA A 107 2.67 11.14 -8.70
CA ALA A 107 3.73 10.58 -9.52
C ALA A 107 3.19 9.74 -10.69
N LYS A 108 2.07 9.01 -10.51
CA LYS A 108 1.44 8.25 -11.58
C LYS A 108 0.64 9.14 -12.53
N TYR A 109 -0.06 10.13 -11.97
CA TYR A 109 -0.98 11.03 -12.68
C TYR A 109 -0.43 12.46 -12.74
N LYS A 110 0.83 12.61 -13.21
CA LYS A 110 1.55 13.90 -13.27
C LYS A 110 0.86 14.96 -14.12
N GLY A 111 0.00 14.55 -15.04
CA GLY A 111 -0.82 15.42 -15.86
C GLY A 111 -2.10 15.90 -15.18
N CYS A 112 -2.52 15.32 -14.06
CA CYS A 112 -3.73 15.74 -13.37
C CYS A 112 -3.46 16.30 -11.98
N LEU A 113 -2.38 15.88 -11.34
CA LEU A 113 -2.10 16.15 -9.95
C LEU A 113 -0.65 16.56 -9.74
N ARG A 114 -0.46 17.50 -8.81
CA ARG A 114 0.82 17.80 -8.21
C ARG A 114 0.74 17.59 -6.70
N TRP A 115 1.74 16.90 -6.16
CA TRP A 115 1.96 16.78 -4.73
C TRP A 115 2.99 17.81 -4.30
N ASP A 116 2.68 18.59 -3.25
CA ASP A 116 3.59 19.60 -2.70
C ASP A 116 4.12 19.26 -1.29
N GLY A 117 3.69 18.12 -0.73
CA GLY A 117 4.01 17.68 0.64
C GLY A 117 2.86 17.84 1.64
N ARG A 118 1.83 18.64 1.34
CA ARG A 118 0.69 18.92 2.22
C ARG A 118 -0.67 18.89 1.51
N GLU A 119 -0.67 19.07 0.21
CA GLU A 119 -1.86 19.10 -0.63
C GLU A 119 -1.66 18.40 -1.98
N LEU A 120 -2.76 17.85 -2.47
CA LEU A 120 -2.92 17.40 -3.85
C LEU A 120 -3.62 18.49 -4.65
N ILE A 121 -2.88 19.05 -5.59
CA ILE A 121 -3.29 20.19 -6.40
C ILE A 121 -3.67 19.69 -7.78
N MET A 122 -4.91 19.93 -8.21
CA MET A 122 -5.34 19.59 -9.57
C MET A 122 -4.66 20.49 -10.61
N LEU A 123 -4.23 19.93 -11.74
CA LEU A 123 -3.64 20.66 -12.86
C LEU A 123 -4.74 21.06 -13.87
N ARG A 124 -5.32 22.25 -13.67
CA ARG A 124 -6.47 22.73 -14.48
C ARG A 124 -6.12 23.07 -15.92
N GLY A 125 -4.86 23.43 -16.18
CA GLY A 125 -4.37 23.75 -17.52
C GLY A 125 -3.89 22.52 -18.30
N SER A 126 -4.07 21.32 -17.76
CA SER A 126 -3.68 20.09 -18.42
C SER A 126 -4.77 19.56 -19.34
N GLU A 127 -4.38 19.10 -20.52
CA GLU A 127 -5.27 18.41 -21.47
C GLU A 127 -5.79 17.06 -20.94
N SER A 128 -5.16 16.52 -19.89
CA SER A 128 -5.62 15.29 -19.24
C SER A 128 -6.79 15.54 -18.27
N VAL A 129 -7.12 16.80 -17.98
CA VAL A 129 -8.21 17.19 -17.08
C VAL A 129 -9.33 17.84 -17.89
N CYS A 130 -10.55 17.36 -17.71
CA CYS A 130 -11.73 17.94 -18.34
C CYS A 130 -12.92 18.04 -17.38
N GLU A 131 -13.84 18.96 -17.67
CA GLU A 131 -15.02 19.23 -16.86
C GLU A 131 -16.24 18.41 -17.33
N LEU A 132 -16.95 17.80 -16.38
CA LEU A 132 -18.22 17.12 -16.63
C LEU A 132 -19.35 18.12 -16.91
N PRO A 133 -20.36 17.75 -17.72
CA PRO A 133 -21.54 18.58 -17.92
C PRO A 133 -22.25 18.90 -16.60
N GLY A 134 -22.84 20.09 -16.51
CA GLY A 134 -23.58 20.53 -15.32
C GLY A 134 -22.73 20.79 -14.08
N GLU A 135 -21.43 21.08 -14.25
CA GLU A 135 -20.50 21.38 -13.14
C GLU A 135 -20.35 20.25 -12.11
N ALA A 136 -20.68 19.01 -12.53
CA ALA A 136 -20.68 17.83 -11.66
C ALA A 136 -19.30 17.43 -11.14
N GLY A 137 -18.23 17.96 -11.72
CA GLY A 137 -16.85 17.75 -11.29
C GLY A 137 -15.87 17.69 -12.46
N TYR A 138 -14.71 17.10 -12.20
CA TYR A 138 -13.62 16.97 -13.15
C TYR A 138 -13.25 15.51 -13.36
N ILE A 139 -12.87 15.17 -14.58
CA ILE A 139 -12.29 13.88 -14.93
C ILE A 139 -10.80 14.07 -15.21
N CYS A 140 -10.00 13.17 -14.66
CA CYS A 140 -8.64 12.93 -15.09
C CYS A 140 -8.61 11.69 -15.99
N ASP A 141 -8.23 11.87 -17.25
CA ASP A 141 -7.93 10.78 -18.18
C ASP A 141 -6.57 10.16 -17.77
N GLY A 142 -6.63 9.04 -17.05
CA GLY A 142 -5.46 8.40 -16.45
C GLY A 142 -4.40 7.96 -17.45
N ALA A 143 -4.83 7.58 -18.67
CA ALA A 143 -3.92 7.16 -19.74
C ALA A 143 -3.10 8.35 -20.27
N LYS A 144 -3.72 9.53 -20.41
CA LYS A 144 -3.03 10.74 -20.86
C LYS A 144 -2.24 11.43 -19.75
N ALA A 145 -2.68 11.27 -18.51
CA ALA A 145 -2.12 11.91 -17.32
C ALA A 145 -0.73 11.40 -16.90
N ARG A 146 -0.17 10.40 -17.58
CA ARG A 146 1.19 9.90 -17.29
C ARG A 146 2.28 10.92 -17.60
N ASN A 147 2.03 11.78 -18.57
CA ASN A 147 2.99 12.79 -19.01
C ASN A 147 2.80 14.08 -18.22
N TYR A 148 3.91 14.71 -17.83
CA TYR A 148 3.89 16.00 -17.16
C TYR A 148 3.75 17.14 -18.20
N PRO A 149 2.66 17.93 -18.18
CA PRO A 149 2.38 18.97 -19.17
C PRO A 149 3.21 20.25 -18.97
N GLY A 150 4.07 20.31 -17.95
CA GLY A 150 4.87 21.50 -17.62
C GLY A 150 4.26 22.37 -16.51
N PRO A 151 5.02 23.38 -16.04
CA PRO A 151 4.64 24.19 -14.89
C PRO A 151 3.42 25.09 -15.13
N SER A 152 3.13 25.45 -16.38
CA SER A 152 1.96 26.24 -16.76
C SER A 152 0.63 25.52 -16.51
N ALA A 153 0.64 24.20 -16.40
CA ALA A 153 -0.57 23.39 -16.26
C ALA A 153 -1.26 23.50 -14.89
N LEU A 154 -0.64 24.18 -13.90
CA LEU A 154 -1.31 24.45 -12.62
C LEU A 154 -2.64 25.17 -12.85
N GLY A 155 -2.67 26.16 -13.75
CA GLY A 155 -3.89 26.83 -14.17
C GLY A 155 -4.75 27.33 -13.01
N ILE A 156 -4.14 27.93 -11.98
CA ILE A 156 -4.85 28.39 -10.78
C ILE A 156 -5.99 29.35 -11.20
N GLY A 157 -7.22 29.00 -10.83
CA GLY A 157 -8.41 29.79 -11.18
C GLY A 157 -8.84 29.73 -12.66
N GLN A 158 -8.13 28.99 -13.52
CA GLN A 158 -8.49 28.87 -14.93
C GLN A 158 -9.73 27.98 -15.13
N LYS A 159 -10.47 28.23 -16.20
CA LYS A 159 -11.57 27.36 -16.59
C LYS A 159 -11.03 26.08 -17.23
N VAL A 160 -11.54 24.94 -16.78
CA VAL A 160 -11.19 23.63 -17.35
C VAL A 160 -12.06 23.40 -18.60
N PRO A 161 -11.51 22.91 -19.72
CA PRO A 161 -12.30 22.60 -20.89
C PRO A 161 -13.30 21.47 -20.62
N ARG A 162 -14.46 21.50 -21.27
CA ARG A 162 -15.45 20.42 -21.14
C ARG A 162 -14.91 19.12 -21.73
N CYS A 163 -15.28 17.99 -21.12
CA CYS A 163 -14.95 16.68 -21.65
C CYS A 163 -15.58 16.48 -23.05
N SER A 164 -14.85 15.82 -23.94
CA SER A 164 -15.37 15.49 -25.27
C SER A 164 -16.56 14.53 -25.15
N THR A 165 -17.52 14.65 -26.06
CA THR A 165 -18.70 13.75 -26.09
C THR A 165 -18.29 12.29 -26.23
N ASN A 166 -17.20 12.00 -26.95
CA ASN A 166 -16.66 10.66 -27.10
C ASN A 166 -16.17 10.09 -25.76
N LEU A 167 -15.41 10.88 -24.98
CA LEU A 167 -14.95 10.48 -23.65
C LEU A 167 -16.15 10.29 -22.71
N LEU A 168 -17.12 11.21 -22.73
CA LEU A 168 -18.33 11.09 -21.91
C LEU A 168 -19.14 9.81 -22.23
N ARG A 169 -19.24 9.43 -23.52
CA ARG A 169 -19.88 8.17 -23.92
C ARG A 169 -19.09 6.95 -23.44
N GLN A 170 -17.77 6.94 -23.64
CA GLN A 170 -16.90 5.83 -23.20
C GLN A 170 -17.01 5.60 -21.70
N LEU A 171 -17.06 6.68 -20.93
CA LEU A 171 -17.17 6.64 -19.48
C LEU A 171 -18.61 6.47 -18.97
N GLY A 172 -19.63 6.41 -19.85
CA GLY A 172 -21.03 6.22 -19.44
C GLY A 172 -21.70 7.45 -18.78
N PHE A 173 -21.18 8.66 -19.04
CA PHE A 173 -21.78 9.94 -18.64
C PHE A 173 -22.78 10.47 -19.67
N ALA A 174 -22.59 10.16 -20.95
CA ALA A 174 -23.52 10.47 -22.02
C ALA A 174 -24.17 9.17 -22.51
N GLN A 175 -25.49 9.07 -22.37
CA GLN A 175 -26.32 8.04 -22.97
C GLN A 175 -27.07 8.65 -24.16
#